data_AF-A0A9N8DSB6-F1
#
_entry.id   AF-A0A9N8DSB6-F1
#
_cell.length_a   1.000
_cell.length_b   1.000
_cell.length_c   1.000
_cell.angle_alpha   90.00
_cell.angle_beta   90.00
_cell.angle_gamma   90.00
#
_symmetry.space_group_name_H-M   'P 1'
#
loop_
_entity.id
_entity.type
_entity.pdbx_description
1 polymer ?
#
loop_
_entity_poly.entity_id
_entity_poly.type
_entity_poly.pdbx_seq_one_letter_code
_entity_poly.pdbx_strand_id
1 'polypeptide(L)'
;MKTDNSEEKDIKLKAKEECHLQLDPALFKLSSEEREFAVNVKEAIECLPDVDNLSDFMYVNLSMMGDVDWAVSRVYKMQEVRQEYNILLTYEDGVRSIQDMVELLPGVWMSYMFNLETGLSVMVMDSPKYRASVWRDPKNVEIIVKGAFYAMYATHPCFEVIRKGKVDIFECQGFQYGSGMADLAQSAHFTSLSVGAFPSNVTSKFYHTPVMANVFISMWKKMIPKDVASKFELGCRFAGGRLDQLYMLPSPEAATQRVLENFRKGLKVRMESEKRFSLDHTCGE
;
A
#
# COMPACT_ATOMS: atom_id res chain seq x y z
N MET A 1 16.65 -8.27 -48.22
CA MET A 1 15.92 -8.44 -46.95
C MET A 1 15.78 -7.05 -46.33
N LYS A 2 14.56 -6.52 -46.18
CA LYS A 2 14.33 -5.31 -45.40
C LYS A 2 14.19 -5.76 -43.95
N THR A 3 15.17 -5.44 -43.12
CA THR A 3 15.06 -5.62 -41.67
C THR A 3 13.92 -4.75 -41.17
N ASP A 4 13.04 -5.36 -40.38
CA ASP A 4 11.81 -4.76 -39.90
C ASP A 4 12.15 -3.66 -38.87
N ASN A 5 11.86 -2.41 -39.22
CA ASN A 5 12.12 -1.22 -38.40
C ASN A 5 11.19 -1.12 -37.17
N SER A 6 10.31 -2.10 -36.96
CA SER A 6 9.39 -2.18 -35.82
C SER A 6 10.14 -2.50 -34.52
N GLU A 7 11.08 -3.44 -34.56
CA GLU A 7 11.80 -3.93 -33.38
C GLU A 7 12.75 -2.86 -32.80
N GLU A 8 13.42 -2.09 -33.66
CA GLU A 8 14.32 -1.01 -33.23
C GLU A 8 13.57 0.21 -32.65
N LYS A 9 12.33 0.44 -33.12
CA LYS A 9 11.44 1.47 -32.55
C LYS A 9 10.94 1.06 -31.17
N ASP A 10 10.57 -0.20 -30.97
CA ASP A 10 10.11 -0.69 -29.66
C ASP A 10 11.25 -0.71 -28.63
N ILE A 11 12.48 -1.03 -29.03
CA ILE A 11 13.66 -0.93 -28.15
C ILE A 11 13.93 0.51 -27.76
N LYS A 12 13.87 1.46 -28.72
CA LYS A 12 14.05 2.89 -28.44
C LYS A 12 12.91 3.49 -27.61
N LEU A 13 11.68 2.99 -27.74
CA LEU A 13 10.54 3.42 -26.92
C LEU A 13 10.70 2.90 -25.47
N LYS A 14 11.06 1.62 -25.29
CA LYS A 14 11.33 1.02 -23.98
C LYS A 14 12.52 1.64 -23.26
N ALA A 15 13.62 1.91 -23.98
CA ALA A 15 14.78 2.62 -23.42
C ALA A 15 14.49 4.09 -23.07
N LYS A 16 13.46 4.68 -23.69
CA LYS A 16 12.99 6.04 -23.36
C LYS A 16 11.93 6.04 -22.25
N GLU A 17 11.22 4.93 -22.04
CA GLU A 17 10.36 4.68 -20.86
C GLU A 17 11.15 4.28 -19.62
N GLU A 18 12.39 3.80 -19.78
CA GLU A 18 13.43 3.85 -18.74
C GLU A 18 13.92 5.28 -18.45
N CYS A 19 13.13 6.30 -18.81
CA CYS A 19 13.25 7.66 -18.28
C CYS A 19 13.42 7.56 -16.78
N HIS A 20 14.64 7.80 -16.31
CA HIS A 20 14.93 7.98 -14.91
C HIS A 20 13.86 8.90 -14.35
N LEU A 21 13.01 8.38 -13.46
CA LEU A 21 12.13 9.22 -12.66
C LEU A 21 13.07 10.18 -11.93
N GLN A 22 13.20 11.39 -12.47
CA GLN A 22 13.86 12.48 -11.78
C GLN A 22 12.89 12.89 -10.68
N LEU A 23 13.02 12.21 -9.55
CA LEU A 23 12.25 12.51 -8.36
C LEU A 23 12.75 13.86 -7.85
N ASP A 24 11.83 14.80 -7.70
CA ASP A 24 12.13 16.11 -7.13
C ASP A 24 12.73 15.93 -5.72
N PRO A 25 13.96 16.42 -5.45
CA PRO A 25 14.58 16.34 -4.13
C PRO A 25 13.70 16.90 -3.00
N ALA A 26 12.82 17.86 -3.30
CA ALA A 26 11.89 18.43 -2.33
C ALA A 26 10.96 17.36 -1.71
N LEU A 27 10.65 16.29 -2.43
CA LEU A 27 9.82 15.17 -1.96
C LEU A 27 10.46 14.34 -0.84
N PHE A 28 11.78 14.49 -0.65
CA PHE A 28 12.58 13.80 0.36
C PHE A 28 13.16 14.74 1.41
N LYS A 29 12.78 16.02 1.38
CA LYS A 29 13.22 16.97 2.40
C LYS A 29 12.57 16.64 3.73
N LEU A 30 13.37 16.57 4.79
CA LEU A 30 12.92 16.46 6.18
C LEU A 30 13.04 17.80 6.87
N SER A 31 12.15 18.09 7.81
CA SER A 31 12.43 19.10 8.83
C SER A 31 13.55 18.63 9.75
N SER A 32 14.17 19.55 10.49
CA SER A 32 15.18 19.20 11.50
C SER A 32 14.61 18.27 12.56
N GLU A 33 13.37 18.51 12.98
CA GLU A 33 12.63 17.71 13.97
C GLU A 33 12.37 16.29 13.46
N GLU A 34 11.89 16.15 12.20
CA GLU A 34 11.66 14.84 11.58
C GLU A 34 12.96 14.04 11.46
N ARG A 35 14.08 14.71 11.12
CA ARG A 35 15.39 14.08 11.02
C ARG A 35 15.91 13.62 12.38
N GLU A 36 15.90 14.50 13.38
CA GLU A 36 16.32 14.16 14.75
C GLU A 36 15.52 12.97 15.28
N PHE A 37 14.20 12.99 15.04
CA PHE A 37 13.35 11.91 15.49
C PHE A 37 13.58 10.61 14.72
N ALA A 38 13.84 10.66 13.41
CA ALA A 38 14.23 9.48 12.62
C ALA A 38 15.57 8.88 13.09
N VAL A 39 16.54 9.71 13.50
CA VAL A 39 17.81 9.26 14.08
C VAL A 39 17.56 8.52 15.40
N ASN A 40 16.74 9.07 16.29
CA ASN A 40 16.39 8.39 17.55
C ASN A 40 15.71 7.03 17.31
N VAL A 41 14.83 6.95 16.32
CA VAL A 41 14.19 5.69 15.90
C VAL A 41 15.21 4.69 15.36
N LYS A 42 16.15 5.13 14.50
CA LYS A 42 17.25 4.33 13.97
C LYS A 42 18.12 3.75 15.08
N GLU A 43 18.62 4.60 15.98
CA GLU A 43 19.47 4.19 17.11
C GLU A 43 18.79 3.16 18.01
N ALA A 44 17.49 3.37 18.32
CA ALA A 44 16.72 2.45 19.14
C ALA A 44 16.55 1.07 18.48
N ILE A 45 16.26 1.02 17.18
CA ILE A 45 16.05 -0.22 16.45
C ILE A 45 17.37 -0.97 16.21
N GLU A 46 18.46 -0.28 15.86
CA GLU A 46 19.77 -0.91 15.61
C GLU A 46 20.41 -1.50 16.88
N CYS A 47 19.92 -1.10 18.06
CA CYS A 47 20.28 -1.69 19.33
C CYS A 47 19.53 -2.99 19.66
N LEU A 48 18.55 -3.41 18.84
CA LEU A 48 17.78 -4.64 19.04
C LEU A 48 18.48 -5.81 18.34
N PRO A 49 18.99 -6.82 19.07
CA PRO A 49 19.81 -7.89 18.49
C PRO A 49 19.04 -8.85 17.58
N ASP A 50 17.72 -8.93 17.76
CA ASP A 50 16.85 -9.87 17.04
C ASP A 50 16.11 -9.23 15.87
N VAL A 51 16.47 -8.00 15.49
CA VAL A 51 15.78 -7.23 14.44
C VAL A 51 16.76 -6.90 13.32
N ASP A 52 16.38 -7.21 12.08
CA ASP A 52 17.15 -6.80 10.91
C ASP A 52 17.17 -5.27 10.79
N ASN A 53 18.34 -4.71 10.48
CA ASN A 53 18.45 -3.29 10.15
C ASN A 53 17.53 -2.91 8.98
N LEU A 54 16.93 -1.74 9.08
CA LEU A 54 16.08 -1.17 8.03
C LEU A 54 16.86 -0.16 7.19
N SER A 55 16.26 0.26 6.08
CA SER A 55 16.78 1.41 5.33
C SER A 55 16.53 2.71 6.11
N ASP A 56 17.41 3.70 5.93
CA ASP A 56 17.24 5.05 6.49
C ASP A 56 15.87 5.66 6.15
N PHE A 57 15.36 5.38 4.95
CA PHE A 57 14.04 5.81 4.52
C PHE A 57 12.93 5.18 5.38
N MET A 58 13.07 3.90 5.77
CA MET A 58 12.07 3.23 6.59
C MET A 58 12.07 3.75 8.03
N TYR A 59 13.23 4.09 8.60
CA TYR A 59 13.29 4.77 9.91
C TYR A 59 12.53 6.08 9.89
N VAL A 60 12.67 6.87 8.82
CA VAL A 60 11.87 8.09 8.62
C VAL A 60 10.38 7.78 8.50
N ASN A 61 9.99 6.77 7.73
CA ASN A 61 8.58 6.39 7.60
C ASN A 61 7.96 6.02 8.96
N LEU A 62 8.70 5.30 9.80
CA LEU A 62 8.28 4.96 11.16
C LEU A 62 8.17 6.20 12.05
N SER A 63 9.16 7.10 11.98
CA SER A 63 9.20 8.30 12.81
C SER A 63 8.08 9.30 12.49
N MET A 64 7.54 9.28 11.27
CA MET A 64 6.39 10.10 10.89
C MET A 64 5.05 9.58 11.42
N MET A 65 5.01 8.38 12.01
CA MET A 65 3.74 7.69 12.36
C MET A 65 3.49 7.53 13.85
N GLY A 66 4.52 7.56 14.69
CA GLY A 66 4.37 7.35 16.13
C GLY A 66 5.66 7.63 16.90
N ASP A 67 5.66 7.36 18.20
CA ASP A 67 6.85 7.47 19.04
C ASP A 67 7.84 6.30 18.82
N VAL A 68 8.99 6.33 19.52
CA VAL A 68 10.03 5.29 19.40
C VAL A 68 9.51 3.91 19.82
N ASP A 69 8.75 3.82 20.92
CA ASP A 69 8.20 2.55 21.41
C ASP A 69 7.22 1.94 20.39
N TRP A 70 6.38 2.79 19.80
CA TRP A 70 5.49 2.41 18.71
C TRP A 70 6.29 1.91 17.51
N ALA A 71 7.34 2.64 17.10
CA ALA A 71 8.18 2.26 15.97
C ALA A 71 8.83 0.88 16.20
N VAL A 72 9.43 0.65 17.36
CA VAL A 72 10.02 -0.65 17.75
C VAL A 72 8.99 -1.77 17.67
N SER A 73 7.79 -1.56 18.23
CA SER A 73 6.70 -2.56 18.15
C SER A 73 6.30 -2.89 16.72
N ARG A 74 6.31 -1.90 15.81
CA ARG A 74 6.00 -2.13 14.39
C ARG A 74 7.09 -2.90 13.68
N VAL A 75 8.36 -2.63 13.96
CA VAL A 75 9.46 -3.34 13.28
C VAL A 75 9.42 -4.84 13.58
N TYR A 76 9.16 -5.24 14.83
CA TYR A 76 8.98 -6.65 15.16
C TYR A 76 7.87 -7.31 14.33
N LYS A 77 6.71 -6.65 14.20
CA LYS A 77 5.59 -7.15 13.39
C LYS A 77 5.92 -7.22 11.90
N MET A 78 6.62 -6.21 11.37
CA MET A 78 7.07 -6.23 9.99
C MET A 78 8.06 -7.37 9.75
N GLN A 79 8.97 -7.64 10.68
CA GLN A 79 9.90 -8.75 10.57
C GLN A 79 9.19 -10.10 10.64
N GLU A 80 8.28 -10.28 11.59
CA GLU A 80 7.45 -11.49 11.70
C GLU A 80 6.75 -11.79 10.37
N VAL A 81 6.07 -10.80 9.79
CA VAL A 81 5.40 -10.94 8.49
C VAL A 81 6.39 -11.26 7.36
N ARG A 82 7.56 -10.59 7.33
CA ARG A 82 8.56 -10.85 6.29
C ARG A 82 9.10 -12.27 6.36
N GLN A 83 9.36 -12.78 7.57
CA GLN A 83 9.90 -14.11 7.79
C GLN A 83 8.85 -15.19 7.55
N GLU A 84 7.64 -15.03 8.09
CA GLU A 84 6.53 -16.00 7.94
C GLU A 84 6.12 -16.18 6.47
N TYR A 85 6.07 -15.08 5.70
CA TYR A 85 5.60 -15.09 4.31
C TYR A 85 6.73 -14.97 3.29
N ASN A 86 7.99 -15.14 3.70
CA ASN A 86 9.18 -15.10 2.85
C ASN A 86 9.19 -13.91 1.86
N ILE A 87 9.07 -12.70 2.40
CA ILE A 87 9.07 -11.45 1.65
C ILE A 87 10.51 -10.99 1.46
N LEU A 88 10.96 -10.90 0.20
CA LEU A 88 12.37 -10.68 -0.13
C LEU A 88 12.78 -9.20 -0.22
N LEU A 89 11.81 -8.29 -0.19
CA LEU A 89 11.98 -6.85 -0.42
C LEU A 89 12.71 -6.51 -1.73
N THR A 90 12.45 -7.26 -2.80
CA THR A 90 12.93 -6.95 -4.15
C THR A 90 11.82 -6.38 -5.02
N TYR A 91 12.18 -5.66 -6.07
CA TYR A 91 11.20 -5.12 -7.02
C TYR A 91 10.42 -6.27 -7.69
N GLU A 92 11.11 -7.31 -8.12
CA GLU A 92 10.54 -8.45 -8.83
C GLU A 92 9.57 -9.25 -7.94
N ASP A 93 9.96 -9.55 -6.69
CA ASP A 93 9.08 -10.23 -5.72
C ASP A 93 7.84 -9.37 -5.41
N GLY A 94 8.00 -8.06 -5.30
CA GLY A 94 6.88 -7.15 -5.06
C GLY A 94 5.92 -7.02 -6.23
N VAL A 95 6.41 -6.87 -7.45
CA VAL A 95 5.57 -6.85 -8.66
C VAL A 95 4.80 -8.16 -8.78
N ARG A 96 5.48 -9.30 -8.59
CA ARG A 96 4.85 -10.61 -8.68
C ARG A 96 3.77 -10.81 -7.62
N SER A 97 4.08 -10.47 -6.36
CA SER A 97 3.15 -10.63 -5.23
C SER A 97 1.89 -9.78 -5.40
N ILE A 98 2.02 -8.52 -5.85
CA ILE A 98 0.87 -7.65 -6.13
C ILE A 98 0.04 -8.23 -7.29
N GLN A 99 0.69 -8.70 -8.35
CA GLN A 99 0.01 -9.29 -9.49
C GLN A 99 -0.80 -10.54 -9.10
N ASP A 100 -0.19 -11.47 -8.37
CA ASP A 100 -0.86 -12.68 -7.89
C ASP A 100 -2.07 -12.33 -7.01
N MET A 101 -1.95 -11.32 -6.14
CA MET A 101 -3.05 -10.85 -5.31
C MET A 101 -4.21 -10.23 -6.14
N VAL A 102 -3.89 -9.40 -7.13
CA VAL A 102 -4.88 -8.77 -8.01
C VAL A 102 -5.62 -9.82 -8.86
N GLU A 103 -4.90 -10.82 -9.35
CA GLU A 103 -5.47 -11.94 -10.12
C GLU A 103 -6.36 -12.85 -9.25
N LEU A 104 -5.99 -13.06 -7.98
CA LEU A 104 -6.78 -13.86 -7.03
C LEU A 104 -8.14 -13.21 -6.67
N LEU A 105 -8.20 -11.89 -6.68
CA LEU A 105 -9.37 -11.09 -6.27
C LEU A 105 -9.80 -10.13 -7.41
N PRO A 106 -10.27 -10.67 -8.54
CA PRO A 106 -10.56 -9.88 -9.73
C PRO A 106 -11.67 -8.86 -9.49
N GLY A 107 -11.44 -7.63 -9.92
CA GLY A 107 -12.37 -6.51 -9.77
C GLY A 107 -12.43 -5.90 -8.36
N VAL A 108 -11.66 -6.39 -7.39
CA VAL A 108 -11.58 -5.77 -6.06
C VAL A 108 -10.88 -4.42 -6.15
N TRP A 109 -9.72 -4.31 -6.81
CA TRP A 109 -9.04 -3.03 -7.01
C TRP A 109 -9.51 -2.40 -8.32
N MET A 110 -10.18 -1.26 -8.20
CA MET A 110 -10.71 -0.52 -9.36
C MET A 110 -9.73 0.55 -9.84
N SER A 111 -9.02 1.18 -8.91
CA SER A 111 -8.02 2.19 -9.22
C SER A 111 -7.00 2.28 -8.10
N TYR A 112 -5.74 2.47 -8.48
CA TYR A 112 -4.70 2.97 -7.61
C TYR A 112 -4.06 4.14 -8.34
N MET A 113 -3.92 5.27 -7.66
CA MET A 113 -3.17 6.39 -8.17
C MET A 113 -2.35 7.03 -7.05
N PHE A 114 -1.17 7.51 -7.42
CA PHE A 114 -0.43 8.43 -6.59
C PHE A 114 0.09 9.58 -7.44
N ASN A 115 0.17 10.76 -6.84
CA ASN A 115 0.69 11.95 -7.49
C ASN A 115 1.78 12.53 -6.57
N LEU A 116 3.02 12.53 -7.08
CA LEU A 116 4.19 12.96 -6.33
C LEU A 116 4.15 14.46 -6.01
N GLU A 117 3.72 15.30 -6.95
CA GLU A 117 3.65 16.76 -6.77
C GLU A 117 2.71 17.17 -5.64
N THR A 118 1.57 16.48 -5.55
CA THR A 118 0.53 16.75 -4.55
C THR A 118 0.65 15.86 -3.31
N GLY A 119 1.51 14.85 -3.32
CA GLY A 119 1.60 13.83 -2.27
C GLY A 119 0.34 13.00 -2.06
N LEU A 120 -0.61 13.04 -2.99
CA LEU A 120 -1.86 12.28 -2.87
C LEU A 120 -1.62 10.82 -3.24
N SER A 121 -2.10 9.90 -2.41
CA SER A 121 -2.13 8.46 -2.68
C SER A 121 -3.55 7.96 -2.43
N VAL A 122 -4.20 7.45 -3.48
CA VAL A 122 -5.61 7.06 -3.44
C VAL A 122 -5.78 5.65 -3.99
N MET A 123 -6.42 4.79 -3.18
CA MET A 123 -6.84 3.46 -3.58
C MET A 123 -8.36 3.41 -3.66
N VAL A 124 -8.91 2.80 -4.69
CA VAL A 124 -10.36 2.62 -4.85
C VAL A 124 -10.67 1.13 -5.03
N MET A 125 -11.56 0.60 -4.18
CA MET A 125 -11.88 -0.82 -4.12
C MET A 125 -13.39 -1.10 -4.18
N ASP A 126 -13.79 -2.20 -4.83
CA ASP A 126 -15.16 -2.73 -4.84
C ASP A 126 -15.30 -3.85 -3.81
N SER A 127 -15.69 -3.48 -2.58
CA SER A 127 -15.82 -4.41 -1.45
C SER A 127 -16.74 -5.61 -1.73
N PRO A 128 -17.88 -5.46 -2.44
CA PRO A 128 -18.72 -6.59 -2.88
C PRO A 128 -18.00 -7.66 -3.70
N LYS A 129 -16.92 -7.32 -4.41
CA LYS A 129 -16.13 -8.29 -5.20
C LYS A 129 -15.19 -9.11 -4.34
N TYR A 130 -14.98 -8.70 -3.10
CA TYR A 130 -14.18 -9.43 -2.15
C TYR A 130 -14.87 -10.75 -1.77
N ARG A 131 -14.16 -11.88 -1.94
CA ARG A 131 -14.70 -13.22 -1.69
C ARG A 131 -14.10 -13.79 -0.42
N ALA A 132 -14.81 -13.77 0.71
CA ALA A 132 -14.28 -14.31 1.98
C ALA A 132 -13.80 -15.77 1.91
N SER A 133 -14.29 -16.58 0.95
CA SER A 133 -13.84 -17.96 0.76
C SER A 133 -12.36 -18.09 0.44
N VAL A 134 -11.70 -17.05 -0.06
CA VAL A 134 -10.25 -17.08 -0.35
C VAL A 134 -9.42 -17.36 0.90
N TRP A 135 -9.89 -16.96 2.08
CA TRP A 135 -9.19 -17.16 3.36
C TRP A 135 -9.07 -18.63 3.77
N ARG A 136 -9.94 -19.51 3.24
CA ARG A 136 -9.95 -20.93 3.62
C ARG A 136 -8.76 -21.73 3.09
N ASP A 137 -8.05 -21.19 2.10
CA ASP A 137 -6.88 -21.82 1.51
C ASP A 137 -5.62 -21.09 1.99
N PRO A 138 -4.73 -21.74 2.76
CA PRO A 138 -3.49 -21.13 3.23
C PRO A 138 -2.64 -20.50 2.12
N LYS A 139 -2.64 -21.06 0.90
CA LYS A 139 -1.90 -20.50 -0.23
C LYS A 139 -2.46 -19.16 -0.67
N ASN A 140 -3.79 -19.01 -0.64
CA ASN A 140 -4.43 -17.73 -0.95
C ASN A 140 -4.15 -16.69 0.14
N VAL A 141 -4.09 -17.12 1.41
CA VAL A 141 -3.69 -16.25 2.53
C VAL A 141 -2.29 -15.70 2.29
N GLU A 142 -1.33 -16.56 1.93
CA GLU A 142 0.03 -16.15 1.59
C GLU A 142 0.06 -15.11 0.45
N ILE A 143 -0.64 -15.38 -0.66
CA ILE A 143 -0.75 -14.46 -1.80
C ILE A 143 -1.29 -13.09 -1.34
N ILE A 144 -2.37 -13.08 -0.54
CA ILE A 144 -3.00 -11.84 -0.08
C ILE A 144 -2.08 -11.08 0.87
N VAL A 145 -1.43 -11.74 1.83
CA VAL A 145 -0.53 -11.09 2.79
C VAL A 145 0.68 -10.49 2.08
N LYS A 146 1.36 -11.25 1.22
CA LYS A 146 2.51 -10.74 0.44
C LYS A 146 2.09 -9.59 -0.47
N GLY A 147 1.01 -9.75 -1.21
CA GLY A 147 0.50 -8.71 -2.10
C GLY A 147 0.09 -7.44 -1.35
N ALA A 148 -0.57 -7.56 -0.20
CA ALA A 148 -0.97 -6.42 0.62
C ALA A 148 0.24 -5.70 1.22
N PHE A 149 1.26 -6.44 1.68
CA PHE A 149 2.51 -5.86 2.18
C PHE A 149 3.17 -4.97 1.12
N TYR A 150 3.35 -5.48 -0.10
CA TYR A 150 3.95 -4.71 -1.19
C TYR A 150 3.03 -3.60 -1.72
N ALA A 151 1.71 -3.78 -1.69
CA ALA A 151 0.77 -2.71 -2.03
C ALA A 151 0.90 -1.54 -1.04
N MET A 152 1.02 -1.82 0.26
CA MET A 152 1.28 -0.79 1.28
C MET A 152 2.62 -0.10 1.02
N TYR A 153 3.68 -0.87 0.72
CA TYR A 153 4.98 -0.36 0.32
C TYR A 153 4.90 0.62 -0.86
N ALA A 154 4.23 0.20 -1.93
CA ALA A 154 4.09 0.96 -3.16
C ALA A 154 3.25 2.25 -2.99
N THR A 155 2.38 2.31 -1.98
CA THR A 155 1.52 3.46 -1.69
C THR A 155 2.19 4.57 -0.87
N HIS A 156 3.43 4.36 -0.40
CA HIS A 156 4.22 5.32 0.38
C HIS A 156 5.58 5.62 -0.29
N PRO A 157 5.62 6.09 -1.54
CA PRO A 157 6.86 6.18 -2.32
C PRO A 157 7.81 7.30 -1.90
N CYS A 158 7.33 8.36 -1.21
CA CYS A 158 8.15 9.49 -0.76
C CYS A 158 7.59 10.08 0.55
N PHE A 159 8.35 10.98 1.20
CA PHE A 159 7.96 11.55 2.50
C PHE A 159 6.73 12.44 2.41
N GLU A 160 6.54 13.15 1.30
CA GLU A 160 5.34 13.98 1.12
C GLU A 160 4.05 13.13 1.11
N VAL A 161 4.08 11.95 0.49
CA VAL A 161 2.96 11.01 0.53
C VAL A 161 2.77 10.43 1.93
N ILE A 162 3.86 10.10 2.63
CA ILE A 162 3.82 9.58 4.00
C ILE A 162 3.15 10.58 4.95
N ARG A 163 3.54 11.86 4.89
CA ARG A 163 2.96 12.94 5.71
C ARG A 163 1.46 13.10 5.46
N LYS A 164 1.07 13.22 4.19
CA LYS A 164 -0.33 13.41 3.80
C LYS A 164 -1.18 12.18 4.07
N GLY A 165 -0.55 11.01 4.04
CA GLY A 165 -1.22 9.73 4.17
C GLY A 165 -1.94 9.31 2.90
N LYS A 166 -2.54 8.13 2.98
CA LYS A 166 -3.29 7.48 1.92
C LYS A 166 -4.79 7.62 2.16
N VAL A 167 -5.56 7.74 1.08
CA VAL A 167 -7.01 7.66 1.11
C VAL A 167 -7.47 6.35 0.47
N ASP A 168 -8.15 5.52 1.24
CA ASP A 168 -8.81 4.31 0.75
C ASP A 168 -10.30 4.59 0.55
N ILE A 169 -10.80 4.34 -0.65
CA ILE A 169 -12.19 4.51 -1.04
C ILE A 169 -12.79 3.14 -1.31
N PHE A 170 -13.87 2.81 -0.61
CA PHE A 170 -14.55 1.53 -0.71
C PHE A 170 -15.96 1.72 -1.26
N GLU A 171 -16.24 1.17 -2.43
CA GLU A 171 -17.62 0.92 -2.90
C GLU A 171 -18.20 -0.25 -2.10
N CYS A 172 -19.38 -0.07 -1.53
CA CYS A 172 -20.04 -1.04 -0.66
C CYS A 172 -21.43 -1.45 -1.15
N GLN A 173 -21.97 -0.84 -2.20
CA GLN A 173 -23.26 -1.21 -2.76
C GLN A 173 -23.21 -2.67 -3.23
N GLY A 174 -24.15 -3.50 -2.78
CA GLY A 174 -24.16 -4.93 -3.11
C GLY A 174 -23.32 -5.80 -2.16
N PHE A 175 -22.79 -5.25 -1.06
CA PHE A 175 -22.14 -6.05 -0.01
C PHE A 175 -23.15 -7.00 0.64
N GLN A 176 -22.82 -8.30 0.72
CA GLN A 176 -23.68 -9.36 1.25
C GLN A 176 -23.04 -10.04 2.47
N TYR A 177 -23.86 -10.69 3.31
CA TYR A 177 -23.38 -11.35 4.54
C TYR A 177 -22.33 -12.45 4.24
N GLY A 178 -22.56 -13.27 3.21
CA GLY A 178 -21.68 -14.37 2.84
C GLY A 178 -20.34 -13.96 2.24
N SER A 179 -20.23 -12.75 1.69
CA SER A 179 -19.00 -12.28 1.04
C SER A 179 -17.97 -11.73 2.03
N GLY A 180 -18.36 -11.37 3.27
CA GLY A 180 -17.47 -10.69 4.23
C GLY A 180 -17.39 -11.28 5.65
N MET A 181 -18.36 -12.06 6.10
CA MET A 181 -18.45 -12.47 7.53
C MET A 181 -17.97 -13.89 7.84
N ALA A 182 -17.73 -14.72 6.82
CA ALA A 182 -17.53 -16.16 7.03
C ALA A 182 -16.24 -16.52 7.79
N ASP A 183 -15.31 -15.57 7.96
CA ASP A 183 -14.11 -15.77 8.77
C ASP A 183 -13.62 -14.46 9.42
N LEU A 184 -14.33 -13.99 10.45
CA LEU A 184 -13.94 -12.80 11.20
C LEU A 184 -12.57 -12.98 11.89
N ALA A 185 -12.23 -14.19 12.31
CA ALA A 185 -10.94 -14.46 12.97
C ALA A 185 -9.78 -14.31 11.98
N GLN A 186 -9.91 -14.88 10.78
CA GLN A 186 -8.89 -14.73 9.75
C GLN A 186 -8.84 -13.31 9.19
N SER A 187 -9.99 -12.64 9.07
CA SER A 187 -10.03 -11.21 8.73
C SER A 187 -9.34 -10.35 9.81
N ALA A 188 -9.51 -10.66 11.09
CA ALA A 188 -8.81 -9.98 12.18
C ALA A 188 -7.30 -10.21 12.09
N HIS A 189 -6.89 -11.46 11.88
CA HIS A 189 -5.49 -11.82 11.72
C HIS A 189 -4.87 -11.10 10.53
N PHE A 190 -5.48 -11.16 9.34
CA PHE A 190 -5.03 -10.39 8.18
C PHE A 190 -4.95 -8.90 8.47
N THR A 191 -5.93 -8.33 9.16
CA THR A 191 -5.88 -6.90 9.48
C THR A 191 -4.74 -6.57 10.42
N SER A 192 -4.45 -7.47 11.38
CA SER A 192 -3.28 -7.32 12.25
C SER A 192 -1.95 -7.39 11.48
N LEU A 193 -1.88 -8.19 10.42
CA LEU A 193 -0.70 -8.29 9.56
C LEU A 193 -0.59 -7.09 8.61
N SER A 194 -1.67 -6.70 7.94
CA SER A 194 -1.65 -5.64 6.91
C SER A 194 -1.63 -4.23 7.50
N VAL A 195 -2.60 -3.90 8.36
CA VAL A 195 -2.71 -2.58 9.02
C VAL A 195 -1.81 -2.51 10.24
N GLY A 196 -1.57 -3.64 10.90
CA GLY A 196 -0.76 -3.67 12.11
C GLY A 196 0.74 -3.79 11.88
N ALA A 197 1.22 -4.25 10.73
CA ALA A 197 2.66 -4.28 10.47
C ALA A 197 3.16 -3.00 9.82
N PHE A 198 2.55 -2.56 8.72
CA PHE A 198 3.12 -1.46 7.93
C PHE A 198 2.76 -0.07 8.51
N PRO A 199 3.73 0.82 8.76
CA PRO A 199 3.47 2.17 9.24
C PRO A 199 2.78 3.00 8.16
N SER A 200 1.53 3.40 8.40
CA SER A 200 0.73 4.15 7.44
C SER A 200 -0.29 5.06 8.11
N ASN A 201 -0.38 6.30 7.61
CA ASN A 201 -1.47 7.20 7.91
C ASN A 201 -2.57 6.99 6.86
N VAL A 202 -3.69 6.38 7.23
CA VAL A 202 -4.77 6.06 6.28
C VAL A 202 -6.11 6.70 6.70
N THR A 203 -6.82 7.27 5.73
CA THR A 203 -8.23 7.65 5.85
C THR A 203 -9.06 6.74 4.96
N SER A 204 -10.14 6.17 5.50
CA SER A 204 -10.99 5.22 4.76
C SER A 204 -12.39 5.77 4.59
N LYS A 205 -12.87 5.84 3.34
CA LYS A 205 -14.20 6.34 2.97
C LYS A 205 -15.03 5.22 2.37
N PHE A 206 -16.19 4.95 2.96
CA PHE A 206 -17.07 3.86 2.55
C PHE A 206 -18.33 4.45 1.90
N TYR A 207 -18.43 4.27 0.59
CA TYR A 207 -19.53 4.76 -0.23
C TYR A 207 -20.64 3.73 -0.35
N HIS A 208 -21.89 4.20 -0.36
CA HIS A 208 -23.09 3.39 -0.57
C HIS A 208 -23.19 2.17 0.37
N THR A 209 -22.85 2.35 1.64
CA THR A 209 -22.86 1.30 2.67
C THR A 209 -24.28 0.79 2.97
N PRO A 210 -24.64 -0.46 2.60
CA PRO A 210 -25.89 -1.05 3.08
C PRO A 210 -25.80 -1.36 4.58
N VAL A 211 -26.94 -1.66 5.20
CA VAL A 211 -27.04 -2.01 6.64
C VAL A 211 -26.01 -3.08 7.03
N MET A 212 -25.86 -4.12 6.20
CA MET A 212 -24.92 -5.21 6.49
C MET A 212 -23.45 -4.78 6.44
N ALA A 213 -23.07 -3.87 5.54
CA ALA A 213 -21.72 -3.32 5.51
C ALA A 213 -21.44 -2.50 6.78
N ASN A 214 -22.41 -1.70 7.25
CA ASN A 214 -22.26 -0.93 8.49
C ASN A 214 -22.07 -1.83 9.72
N VAL A 215 -22.79 -2.95 9.81
CA VAL A 215 -22.61 -3.94 10.89
C VAL A 215 -21.21 -4.55 10.82
N PHE A 216 -20.78 -5.00 9.64
CA PHE A 216 -19.45 -5.57 9.45
C PHE A 216 -18.35 -4.59 9.84
N ILE A 217 -18.39 -3.35 9.31
CA ILE A 217 -17.37 -2.33 9.58
C ILE A 217 -17.35 -1.96 11.07
N SER A 218 -18.50 -1.93 11.75
CA SER A 218 -18.56 -1.67 13.19
C SER A 218 -17.86 -2.75 14.02
N MET A 219 -17.90 -4.00 13.57
CA MET A 219 -17.13 -5.09 14.19
C MET A 219 -15.65 -4.98 13.83
N TRP A 220 -15.34 -4.70 12.55
CA TRP A 220 -13.97 -4.56 12.07
C TRP A 220 -13.20 -3.45 12.79
N LYS A 221 -13.85 -2.32 13.09
CA LYS A 221 -13.26 -1.22 13.88
C LYS A 221 -12.75 -1.65 15.27
N LYS A 222 -13.29 -2.73 15.84
CA LYS A 222 -12.81 -3.27 17.14
C LYS A 222 -11.53 -4.10 17.01
N MET A 223 -11.16 -4.48 15.79
CA MET A 223 -10.02 -5.35 15.49
C MET A 223 -8.80 -4.58 15.01
N ILE A 224 -8.91 -3.25 14.84
CA ILE A 224 -7.85 -2.38 14.34
C ILE A 224 -7.47 -1.32 15.37
N PRO A 225 -6.28 -0.71 15.27
CA PRO A 225 -5.87 0.39 16.13
C PRO A 225 -6.90 1.53 16.13
N LYS A 226 -7.15 2.12 17.32
CA LYS A 226 -8.20 3.14 17.51
C LYS A 226 -7.99 4.38 16.65
N ASP A 227 -6.74 4.78 16.47
CA ASP A 227 -6.31 5.89 15.62
C ASP A 227 -6.69 5.65 14.15
N VAL A 228 -6.54 4.43 13.65
CA VAL A 228 -7.00 4.05 12.30
C VAL A 228 -8.53 4.00 12.24
N ALA A 229 -9.20 3.32 13.19
CA ALA A 229 -10.65 3.20 13.23
C ALA A 229 -11.40 4.55 13.29
N SER A 230 -10.77 5.55 13.90
CA SER A 230 -11.31 6.91 14.01
C SER A 230 -11.38 7.65 12.67
N LYS A 231 -10.58 7.24 11.68
CA LYS A 231 -10.48 7.86 10.34
C LYS A 231 -11.39 7.22 9.30
N PHE A 232 -12.37 6.42 9.75
CA PHE A 232 -13.34 5.75 8.90
C PHE A 232 -14.60 6.61 8.73
N GLU A 233 -14.84 7.08 7.52
CA GLU A 233 -16.04 7.80 7.09
C GLU A 233 -17.04 6.83 6.46
N LEU A 234 -18.20 6.64 7.08
CA LEU A 234 -19.25 5.71 6.62
C LEU A 234 -20.42 6.46 5.98
N GLY A 235 -21.10 5.80 5.04
CA GLY A 235 -22.30 6.36 4.41
C GLY A 235 -22.02 7.49 3.43
N CYS A 236 -20.80 7.56 2.90
CA CYS A 236 -20.45 8.51 1.84
C CYS A 236 -21.37 8.30 0.63
N ARG A 237 -21.77 9.40 -0.02
CA ARG A 237 -22.64 9.38 -1.20
C ARG A 237 -21.91 9.97 -2.39
N PHE A 238 -22.10 9.37 -3.55
CA PHE A 238 -21.62 9.89 -4.82
C PHE A 238 -22.81 10.04 -5.78
N ALA A 239 -23.00 11.25 -6.32
CA ALA A 239 -24.17 11.55 -7.14
C ALA A 239 -24.19 10.76 -8.47
N GLY A 240 -23.03 10.33 -8.97
CA GLY A 240 -22.89 9.61 -10.24
C GLY A 240 -23.15 8.10 -10.16
N GLY A 241 -23.74 7.58 -9.08
CA GLY A 241 -24.02 6.15 -8.93
C GLY A 241 -22.86 5.35 -8.36
N ARG A 242 -22.73 4.07 -8.73
CA ARG A 242 -21.64 3.21 -8.23
C ARG A 242 -20.29 3.66 -8.76
N LEU A 243 -19.25 3.53 -7.94
CA LEU A 243 -17.89 3.94 -8.31
C LEU A 243 -17.27 3.12 -9.45
N ASP A 244 -17.68 1.85 -9.61
CA ASP A 244 -17.19 0.98 -10.68
C ASP A 244 -17.51 1.53 -12.08
N GLN A 245 -18.61 2.26 -12.23
CA GLN A 245 -19.01 2.93 -13.48
C GLN A 245 -18.02 4.00 -13.94
N LEU A 246 -17.18 4.50 -13.03
CA LEU A 246 -16.14 5.49 -13.34
C LEU A 246 -14.76 4.85 -13.48
N TYR A 247 -14.40 3.98 -12.52
CA TYR A 247 -13.02 3.50 -12.42
C TYR A 247 -12.75 2.25 -13.26
N MET A 248 -13.78 1.49 -13.65
CA MET A 248 -13.63 0.26 -14.45
C MET A 248 -13.71 0.51 -15.97
N LEU A 249 -13.69 1.77 -16.42
CA LEU A 249 -13.70 2.12 -17.84
C LEU A 249 -12.30 1.97 -18.48
N PRO A 250 -12.18 1.67 -19.78
CA PRO A 250 -13.25 1.23 -20.68
C PRO A 250 -13.66 -0.23 -20.45
N SER A 251 -12.85 -1.02 -19.75
CA SER A 251 -13.17 -2.39 -19.35
C SER A 251 -12.49 -2.76 -18.02
N PRO A 252 -12.99 -3.80 -17.32
CA PRO A 252 -12.35 -4.32 -16.11
C PRO A 252 -10.88 -4.72 -16.29
N GLU A 253 -10.53 -5.28 -17.44
CA GLU A 253 -9.17 -5.70 -17.77
C GLU A 253 -8.26 -4.48 -17.91
N ALA A 254 -8.72 -3.44 -18.60
CA ALA A 254 -7.98 -2.18 -18.72
C ALA A 254 -7.78 -1.51 -17.35
N ALA A 255 -8.78 -1.53 -16.48
CA ALA A 255 -8.67 -1.03 -15.12
C ALA A 255 -7.66 -1.84 -14.28
N THR A 256 -7.71 -3.17 -14.38
CA THR A 256 -6.76 -4.07 -13.72
C THR A 256 -5.32 -3.79 -14.17
N GLN A 257 -5.08 -3.62 -15.48
CA GLN A 257 -3.75 -3.29 -15.99
C GLN A 257 -3.25 -1.93 -15.48
N ARG A 258 -4.11 -0.90 -15.44
CA ARG A 258 -3.74 0.40 -14.85
C ARG A 258 -3.39 0.30 -13.37
N VAL A 259 -4.14 -0.47 -12.60
CA VAL A 259 -3.84 -0.71 -11.18
C VAL A 259 -2.45 -1.34 -11.03
N LEU A 260 -2.16 -2.39 -11.79
CA LEU A 260 -0.86 -3.07 -11.77
C LEU A 260 0.28 -2.14 -12.21
N GLU A 261 0.08 -1.36 -13.26
CA GLU A 261 1.06 -0.38 -13.73
C GLU A 261 1.37 0.69 -12.67
N ASN A 262 0.34 1.24 -12.03
CA ASN A 262 0.52 2.22 -10.98
C ASN A 262 1.19 1.62 -9.73
N PHE A 263 0.90 0.36 -9.38
CA PHE A 263 1.62 -0.34 -8.32
C PHE A 263 3.09 -0.54 -8.66
N ARG A 264 3.40 -0.99 -9.88
CA ARG A 264 4.79 -1.11 -10.36
C ARG A 264 5.52 0.23 -10.28
N LYS A 265 4.88 1.31 -10.73
CA LYS A 265 5.44 2.67 -10.65
C LYS A 265 5.71 3.09 -9.20
N GLY A 266 4.72 2.92 -8.31
CA GLY A 266 4.87 3.27 -6.89
C GLY A 266 5.96 2.46 -6.20
N LEU A 267 6.02 1.15 -6.47
CA LEU A 267 7.04 0.27 -5.93
C LEU A 267 8.44 0.63 -6.44
N LYS A 268 8.58 0.94 -7.73
CA LYS A 268 9.85 1.39 -8.32
C LYS A 268 10.34 2.67 -7.64
N VAL A 269 9.47 3.69 -7.54
CA VAL A 269 9.82 4.95 -6.86
C VAL A 269 10.21 4.70 -5.41
N ARG A 270 9.44 3.87 -4.68
CA ARG A 270 9.76 3.53 -3.29
C ARG A 270 11.14 2.88 -3.17
N MET A 271 11.40 1.82 -3.93
CA MET A 271 12.67 1.08 -3.90
C MET A 271 13.86 1.96 -4.30
N GLU A 272 13.70 2.84 -5.29
CA GLU A 272 14.74 3.79 -5.67
C GLU A 272 15.00 4.83 -4.58
N SER A 273 13.95 5.28 -3.88
CA SER A 273 14.05 6.23 -2.77
C SER A 273 14.82 5.63 -1.59
N GLU A 274 14.55 4.37 -1.24
CA GLU A 274 15.27 3.68 -0.17
C GLU A 274 16.74 3.47 -0.46
N LYS A 275 17.09 3.22 -1.74
CA LYS A 275 18.49 3.07 -2.16
C LYS A 275 19.28 4.38 -2.12
N ARG A 276 18.61 5.51 -2.37
CA ARG A 276 19.26 6.82 -2.54
C ARG A 276 19.25 7.67 -1.27
N PHE A 277 18.23 7.52 -0.43
CA PHE A 277 18.09 8.32 0.77
C PHE A 277 19.00 7.79 1.89
N SER A 278 19.69 8.71 2.56
CA SER A 278 20.43 8.42 3.79
C SER A 278 20.24 9.54 4.82
N LEU A 279 20.12 9.17 6.08
CA LEU A 279 20.04 10.08 7.22
C LEU A 279 21.39 10.73 7.54
N ASP A 280 22.50 10.08 7.19
CA ASP A 280 23.86 10.50 7.55
C ASP A 280 24.38 11.62 6.64
N HIS A 281 23.82 11.75 5.44
CA HIS A 281 24.09 12.88 4.58
C HIS A 281 23.29 14.10 5.07
N THR A 282 23.98 15.03 5.73
CA THR A 282 23.54 16.43 5.78
C THR A 282 23.52 16.92 4.34
N CYS A 283 22.37 16.90 3.67
CA CYS A 283 22.21 17.66 2.43
C CYS A 283 22.58 19.10 2.78
N GLY A 284 23.75 19.53 2.29
CA GLY A 284 24.33 20.83 2.61
C GLY A 284 23.28 21.92 2.44
N GLU A 285 23.23 22.79 3.45
CA GLU A 285 22.54 24.09 3.37
C GLU A 285 23.01 24.89 2.14
#